data_AF-A0A418QNN0-F1
#
_entry.id   AF-A0A418QNN0-F1
#
_cell.length_a   1.000
_cell.length_b   1.000
_cell.length_c   1.000
_cell.angle_alpha   90.00
_cell.angle_beta   90.00
_cell.angle_gamma   90.00
#
_symmetry.space_group_name_H-M   'P 1'
#
loop_
_entity.id
_entity.type
_entity.pdbx_description
1 polymer ?
#
loop_
_entity_poly.entity_id
_entity_poly.type
_entity_poly.pdbx_seq_one_letter_code
_entity_poly.pdbx_strand_id
1 'polypeptide(L)'
;MALLIAVAAGAAQAQTVEGDGGKYQLQGCYKVKEGVQCDLTFTADKDGAQRQFNPSQFQAVTPDGKSYVDPNTATAGGAWEFYYGPNVTLYKGVPIKVSLLFRDVSASQLSVLALEGTAIRNVPVRASAAAAPPSPAATTPAQVNLAGNWSATLTNCRQTSPGVVVCTATLKK
;
A
#
# COMPACT_ATOMS: atom_id res chain seq x y z
N MET A 1 26.42 -21.93 -30.83
CA MET A 1 26.26 -21.70 -29.37
C MET A 1 25.58 -20.36 -29.21
N ALA A 2 24.24 -20.35 -29.11
CA ALA A 2 23.44 -19.13 -29.10
C ALA A 2 23.39 -18.56 -27.68
N LEU A 3 23.86 -17.33 -27.51
CA LEU A 3 23.86 -16.60 -26.24
C LEU A 3 22.45 -16.02 -26.02
N LEU A 4 21.66 -16.64 -25.16
CA LEU A 4 20.39 -16.11 -24.69
C LEU A 4 20.65 -14.90 -23.77
N ILE A 5 20.41 -13.70 -24.29
CA ILE A 5 20.33 -12.48 -23.48
C ILE A 5 19.02 -12.56 -22.70
N ALA A 6 19.12 -13.00 -21.44
CA ALA A 6 18.02 -12.88 -20.49
C ALA A 6 17.79 -11.40 -20.21
N VAL A 7 16.72 -10.85 -20.78
CA VAL A 7 16.20 -9.52 -20.41
C VAL A 7 15.68 -9.66 -18.98
N ALA A 8 16.52 -9.31 -18.01
CA ALA A 8 16.09 -9.13 -16.63
C ALA A 8 15.11 -7.95 -16.63
N ALA A 9 13.81 -8.27 -16.71
CA ALA A 9 12.76 -7.32 -16.36
C ALA A 9 13.06 -6.85 -14.93
N GLY A 10 13.54 -5.62 -14.81
CA GLY A 10 13.91 -5.01 -13.54
C GLY A 10 12.70 -5.08 -12.61
N ALA A 11 12.72 -6.03 -11.69
CA ALA A 11 11.91 -5.95 -10.49
C ALA A 11 12.35 -4.67 -9.80
N ALA A 12 11.55 -3.61 -9.93
CA ALA A 12 11.71 -2.41 -9.14
C ALA A 12 11.78 -2.88 -7.68
N GLN A 13 12.97 -2.79 -7.09
CA GLN A 13 13.20 -3.24 -5.74
C GLN A 13 12.17 -2.55 -4.85
N ALA A 14 11.47 -3.31 -4.01
CA ALA A 14 10.50 -2.73 -3.09
C ALA A 14 11.23 -1.75 -2.16
N GLN A 15 11.05 -0.46 -2.39
CA GLN A 15 11.73 0.59 -1.62
C GLN A 15 11.03 0.72 -0.28
N THR A 16 11.77 0.53 0.81
CA THR A 16 11.25 0.60 2.18
C THR A 16 11.83 1.82 2.88
N VAL A 17 10.97 2.56 3.58
CA VAL A 17 11.36 3.70 4.44
C VAL A 17 10.67 3.58 5.79
N GLU A 18 11.35 4.04 6.85
CA GLU A 18 10.78 4.12 8.19
C GLU A 18 9.98 5.43 8.30
N GLY A 19 8.70 5.35 8.62
CA GLY A 19 7.84 6.50 8.88
C GLY A 19 7.57 6.64 10.38
N ASP A 20 6.69 7.56 10.75
CA ASP A 20 6.30 7.68 12.15
C ASP A 20 5.53 6.41 12.57
N GLY A 21 5.92 5.75 13.65
CA GLY A 21 5.21 4.58 14.20
C GLY A 21 5.16 3.31 13.33
N GLY A 22 5.94 3.23 12.24
CA GLY A 22 6.03 2.02 11.43
C GLY A 22 6.86 2.15 10.16
N LYS A 23 6.74 1.17 9.27
CA LYS A 23 7.51 1.08 8.02
C LYS A 23 6.60 1.11 6.81
N TYR A 24 6.95 1.94 5.83
CA TYR A 24 6.32 1.98 4.52
C TYR A 24 7.16 1.19 3.52
N GLN A 25 6.50 0.33 2.75
CA GLN A 25 7.11 -0.40 1.65
C GLN A 25 6.35 -0.12 0.36
N LEU A 26 7.00 0.55 -0.58
CA LEU A 26 6.45 0.85 -1.89
C LEU A 26 6.32 -0.42 -2.73
N GLN A 27 5.08 -0.72 -3.12
CA GLN A 27 4.76 -1.81 -4.05
C GLN A 27 4.92 -1.34 -5.50
N GLY A 28 4.53 -0.10 -5.76
CA GLY A 28 4.80 0.60 -7.02
C GLY A 28 3.85 1.76 -7.26
N CYS A 29 4.22 2.60 -8.22
CA CYS A 29 3.34 3.64 -8.76
C CYS A 29 2.97 3.32 -10.21
N TYR A 30 1.74 3.64 -10.60
CA TYR A 30 1.21 3.36 -11.92
C TYR A 30 0.24 4.44 -12.37
N LYS A 31 0.15 4.63 -13.69
CA LYS A 31 -0.82 5.53 -14.31
C LYS A 31 -2.22 4.94 -14.20
N VAL A 32 -3.16 5.79 -13.79
CA VAL A 32 -4.59 5.53 -13.78
C VAL A 32 -5.31 6.65 -14.51
N LYS A 33 -6.59 6.48 -14.80
CA LYS A 33 -7.38 7.47 -15.55
C LYS A 33 -7.32 8.88 -14.92
N GLU A 34 -7.28 8.95 -13.59
CA GLU A 34 -7.31 10.22 -12.83
C GLU A 34 -5.91 10.80 -12.54
N GLY A 35 -4.82 10.09 -12.84
CA GLY A 35 -3.45 10.54 -12.52
C GLY A 35 -2.50 9.38 -12.23
N VAL A 36 -1.76 9.47 -11.12
CA VAL A 36 -0.83 8.44 -10.67
C VAL A 36 -1.26 7.87 -9.33
N GLN A 37 -1.44 6.55 -9.28
CA GLN A 37 -1.68 5.81 -8.04
C GLN A 37 -0.39 5.16 -7.57
N CYS A 38 -0.04 5.33 -6.30
CA CYS A 38 1.05 4.65 -5.62
C CYS A 38 0.49 3.72 -4.55
N ASP A 39 0.79 2.43 -4.66
CA ASP A 39 0.42 1.44 -3.67
C ASP A 39 1.60 1.16 -2.73
N LEU A 40 1.31 1.25 -1.43
CA LEU A 40 2.22 1.06 -0.33
C LEU A 40 1.69 -0.02 0.60
N THR A 41 2.60 -0.63 1.33
CA THR A 41 2.29 -1.46 2.50
C THR A 41 2.82 -0.74 3.73
N PHE A 42 1.99 -0.57 4.76
CA PHE A 42 2.41 -0.05 6.06
C PHE A 42 2.42 -1.17 7.09
N THR A 43 3.47 -1.26 7.89
CA THR A 43 3.58 -2.20 9.02
C THR A 43 3.90 -1.41 10.29
N ALA A 44 3.03 -1.52 11.30
CA ALA A 44 3.22 -0.82 12.57
C ALA A 44 4.34 -1.45 13.41
N ASP A 45 5.02 -0.63 14.19
CA ASP A 45 6.08 -1.10 15.11
C ASP A 45 5.54 -1.62 16.46
N LYS A 46 4.28 -1.27 16.78
CA LYS A 46 3.60 -1.58 18.04
C LYS A 46 2.19 -2.10 17.80
N ASP A 47 1.71 -2.95 18.72
CA ASP A 47 0.35 -3.50 18.71
C ASP A 47 -0.68 -2.48 19.25
N GLY A 48 -1.88 -2.46 18.66
CA GLY A 48 -3.00 -1.64 19.09
C GLY A 48 -2.87 -0.15 18.76
N ALA A 49 -1.93 0.23 17.88
CA ALA A 49 -1.76 1.63 17.49
C ALA A 49 -2.99 2.10 16.68
N GLN A 50 -3.62 3.19 17.12
CA GLN A 50 -4.61 3.89 16.31
C GLN A 50 -3.88 4.80 15.33
N ARG A 51 -4.20 4.70 14.04
CA ARG A 51 -3.58 5.53 13.03
C ARG A 51 -4.58 6.07 12.05
N GLN A 52 -4.45 7.35 11.77
CA GLN A 52 -5.11 8.02 10.67
C GLN A 52 -4.05 8.38 9.63
N PHE A 53 -4.25 7.94 8.39
CA PHE A 53 -3.39 8.31 7.26
C PHE A 53 -3.95 9.61 6.69
N ASN A 54 -3.36 10.74 7.06
CA ASN A 54 -3.85 12.05 6.62
C ASN A 54 -3.22 12.39 5.25
N PRO A 55 -4.02 12.73 4.22
CA PRO A 55 -3.53 13.17 2.91
C PRO A 55 -2.39 14.19 2.98
N SER A 56 -2.45 15.15 3.91
CA SER A 56 -1.43 16.21 4.08
C SER A 56 -0.03 15.72 4.46
N GLN A 57 0.09 14.46 4.85
CA GLN A 57 1.37 13.84 5.16
C GLN A 57 2.08 13.27 3.93
N PHE A 58 1.44 13.33 2.76
CA PHE A 58 1.93 12.72 1.53
C PHE A 58 2.11 13.77 0.43
N GLN A 59 3.20 13.62 -0.33
CA GLN A 59 3.51 14.50 -1.46
C GLN A 59 4.23 13.72 -2.55
N ALA A 60 3.98 14.07 -3.81
CA ALA A 60 4.76 13.65 -4.95
C ALA A 60 5.41 14.87 -5.62
N VAL A 61 6.64 14.72 -6.08
CA VAL A 61 7.35 15.73 -6.87
C VAL A 61 7.76 15.11 -8.20
N THR A 62 7.37 15.73 -9.30
CA THR A 62 7.72 15.29 -10.65
C THR A 62 9.08 15.85 -11.10
N PRO A 63 9.70 15.30 -12.16
CA PRO A 63 11.04 15.71 -12.62
C PRO A 63 11.18 17.17 -13.05
N ASP A 64 10.07 17.79 -13.47
CA ASP A 64 9.96 19.22 -13.77
C ASP A 64 9.88 20.09 -12.50
N GLY A 65 9.94 19.49 -11.31
CA GLY A 65 9.88 20.18 -10.02
C GLY A 65 8.47 20.46 -9.52
N LYS A 66 7.41 20.08 -10.26
CA LYS A 66 6.03 20.31 -9.82
C LYS A 66 5.68 19.40 -8.64
N SER A 67 5.10 19.99 -7.61
CA SER A 67 4.66 19.30 -6.39
C SER A 67 3.16 19.05 -6.40
N TYR A 68 2.78 17.84 -5.98
CA TYR A 68 1.41 17.38 -5.82
C TYR A 68 1.26 16.91 -4.37
N VAL A 69 0.48 17.65 -3.59
CA VAL A 69 0.22 17.38 -2.17
C VAL A 69 -1.20 16.84 -2.01
N ASP A 70 -1.52 16.35 -0.81
CA ASP A 70 -2.88 15.94 -0.44
C ASP A 70 -3.50 14.92 -1.43
N PRO A 71 -2.82 13.80 -1.73
CA PRO A 71 -3.41 12.76 -2.58
C PRO A 71 -4.69 12.23 -1.93
N ASN A 72 -5.61 11.73 -2.76
CA ASN A 72 -6.65 10.86 -2.23
C ASN A 72 -6.00 9.62 -1.60
N THR A 73 -6.39 9.28 -0.38
CA THR A 73 -5.86 8.13 0.37
C THR A 73 -6.91 7.04 0.48
N ALA A 74 -6.55 5.78 0.25
CA ALA A 74 -7.39 4.64 0.56
C ALA A 74 -6.62 3.62 1.39
N THR A 75 -7.21 3.11 2.46
CA THR A 75 -6.58 2.14 3.37
C THR A 75 -7.33 0.81 3.35
N ALA A 76 -6.60 -0.30 3.42
CA ALA A 76 -7.16 -1.66 3.49
C ALA A 76 -8.17 -2.00 2.37
N GLY A 77 -8.06 -1.36 1.21
CA GLY A 77 -9.02 -1.53 0.10
C GLY A 77 -10.37 -0.83 0.31
N GLY A 78 -10.45 0.08 1.28
CA GLY A 78 -11.60 0.95 1.52
C GLY A 78 -11.78 2.05 0.47
N ALA A 79 -12.71 2.97 0.72
CA ALA A 79 -13.00 4.08 -0.17
C ALA A 79 -11.81 5.07 -0.25
N TRP A 80 -11.78 5.86 -1.32
CA TRP A 80 -10.86 6.98 -1.46
C TRP A 80 -11.33 8.15 -0.60
N GLU A 81 -10.42 8.69 0.19
CA GLU A 81 -10.70 9.76 1.15
C GLU A 81 -9.76 10.95 0.89
N PHE A 82 -10.27 12.17 1.09
CA PHE A 82 -9.59 13.40 0.69
C PHE A 82 -9.22 14.31 1.88
N TYR A 83 -9.71 14.02 3.10
CA TYR A 83 -9.54 14.90 4.26
C TYR A 83 -9.00 14.17 5.48
N TYR A 84 -9.72 13.16 5.96
CA TYR A 84 -9.39 12.45 7.20
C TYR A 84 -9.77 10.99 7.08
N GLY A 85 -8.74 10.13 7.02
CA GLY A 85 -8.86 8.67 7.13
C GLY A 85 -9.71 8.23 8.33
N PRO A 86 -10.43 7.10 8.30
CA PRO A 86 -10.87 6.47 9.54
C PRO A 86 -9.64 6.13 10.39
N ASN A 87 -9.78 6.18 11.71
CA ASN A 87 -8.77 5.61 12.59
C ASN A 87 -8.73 4.10 12.37
N VAL A 88 -7.58 3.62 11.90
CA VAL A 88 -7.33 2.19 11.71
C VAL A 88 -6.56 1.69 12.92
N THR A 89 -7.05 0.61 13.53
CA THR A 89 -6.29 -0.11 14.56
C THR A 89 -5.25 -0.99 13.88
N LEU A 90 -3.99 -0.78 14.21
CA LEU A 90 -2.86 -1.49 13.62
C LEU A 90 -2.26 -2.49 14.62
N TYR A 91 -1.74 -3.57 14.06
CA TYR A 91 -1.09 -4.63 14.82
C TYR A 91 0.32 -4.82 14.28
N LYS A 92 1.27 -4.98 15.19
CA LYS A 92 2.68 -5.17 14.86
C LYS A 92 2.84 -6.36 13.93
N GLY A 93 3.62 -6.19 12.87
CA GLY A 93 3.90 -7.25 11.90
C GLY A 93 2.71 -7.64 11.02
N VAL A 94 1.56 -6.96 11.11
CA VAL A 94 0.44 -7.14 10.19
C VAL A 94 0.47 -6.01 9.15
N PRO A 95 0.90 -6.29 7.91
CA PRO A 95 0.94 -5.28 6.87
C PRO A 95 -0.48 -4.88 6.44
N ILE A 96 -0.71 -3.57 6.28
CA ILE A 96 -1.92 -3.03 5.67
C ILE A 96 -1.60 -2.32 4.36
N LYS A 97 -2.53 -2.37 3.41
CA LYS A 97 -2.40 -1.63 2.15
C LYS A 97 -2.78 -0.16 2.35
N VAL A 98 -1.96 0.73 1.84
CA VAL A 98 -2.23 2.17 1.72
C VAL A 98 -2.06 2.55 0.26
N SER A 99 -3.09 3.12 -0.34
CA SER A 99 -3.08 3.59 -1.73
C SER A 99 -3.16 5.11 -1.72
N LEU A 100 -2.29 5.76 -2.49
CA LEU A 100 -2.25 7.20 -2.69
C LEU A 100 -2.56 7.51 -4.15
N LEU A 101 -3.54 8.35 -4.43
CA LEU A 101 -3.87 8.80 -5.77
C LEU A 101 -3.57 10.29 -5.90
N PHE A 102 -2.51 10.59 -6.65
CA PHE A 102 -2.13 11.93 -7.04
C PHE A 102 -2.81 12.28 -8.37
N ARG A 103 -3.79 13.17 -8.31
CA ARG A 103 -4.57 13.58 -9.49
C ARG A 103 -3.77 14.50 -10.41
N ASP A 104 -4.10 14.46 -11.68
CA ASP A 104 -3.52 15.33 -12.73
C ASP A 104 -2.00 15.19 -12.90
N VAL A 105 -1.43 14.09 -12.41
CA VAL A 105 -0.02 13.72 -12.64
C VAL A 105 0.07 12.89 -13.92
N SER A 106 0.85 13.36 -14.90
CA SER A 106 1.08 12.67 -16.17
C SER A 106 2.50 12.09 -16.32
N ALA A 107 3.34 12.22 -15.28
CA ALA A 107 4.74 11.83 -15.31
C ALA A 107 4.95 10.31 -15.40
N SER A 108 6.05 9.90 -16.03
CA SER A 108 6.54 8.51 -16.09
C SER A 108 7.42 8.13 -14.90
N GLN A 109 7.75 9.11 -14.05
CA GLN A 109 8.52 8.93 -12.82
C GLN A 109 8.18 10.05 -11.83
N LEU A 110 8.33 9.77 -10.54
CA LEU A 110 8.32 10.76 -9.47
C LEU A 110 9.75 10.91 -8.97
N SER A 111 10.27 12.14 -8.97
CA SER A 111 11.59 12.43 -8.40
C SER A 111 11.60 12.20 -6.89
N VAL A 112 10.49 12.54 -6.23
CA VAL A 112 10.27 12.32 -4.80
C VAL A 112 8.85 11.83 -4.58
N LEU A 113 8.69 10.79 -3.76
CA LEU A 113 7.45 10.42 -3.09
C LEU A 113 7.69 10.56 -1.58
N ALA A 114 7.15 11.61 -0.97
CA ALA A 114 7.26 11.86 0.45
C ALA A 114 6.14 11.14 1.22
N LEU A 115 6.54 10.47 2.30
CA LEU A 115 5.71 9.69 3.20
C LEU A 115 6.04 10.14 4.63
N GLU A 116 5.21 11.04 5.19
CA GLU A 116 5.30 11.49 6.59
C GLU A 116 6.71 11.96 6.99
N GLY A 117 7.27 12.91 6.24
CA GLY A 117 8.61 13.46 6.53
C GLY A 117 9.77 12.57 6.06
N THR A 118 9.50 11.37 5.56
CA THR A 118 10.48 10.55 4.83
C THR A 118 10.22 10.57 3.34
N ALA A 119 11.17 10.10 2.52
CA ALA A 119 11.06 10.19 1.08
C ALA A 119 11.68 9.00 0.36
N ILE A 120 10.96 8.53 -0.65
CA ILE A 120 11.47 7.61 -1.66
C ILE A 120 11.81 8.42 -2.90
N ARG A 121 13.00 8.21 -3.46
CA ARG A 121 13.49 8.97 -4.62
C ARG A 121 13.46 8.12 -5.89
N ASN A 122 13.29 8.80 -7.02
CA ASN A 122 13.35 8.23 -8.37
C ASN A 122 12.38 7.05 -8.53
N VAL A 123 11.12 7.26 -8.17
CA VAL A 123 10.08 6.24 -8.23
C VAL A 123 9.54 6.12 -9.66
N PRO A 124 9.71 4.97 -10.34
CA PRO A 124 9.17 4.80 -11.68
C PRO A 124 7.63 4.67 -11.63
N VAL A 125 6.96 5.35 -12.56
CA VAL A 125 5.51 5.24 -12.76
C VAL A 125 5.26 4.32 -13.96
N ARG A 126 4.69 3.15 -13.69
CA ARG A 126 4.41 2.12 -14.70
C ARG A 126 3.14 2.45 -15.47
N ALA A 127 3.04 1.99 -16.72
CA ALA A 127 1.86 2.22 -17.57
C ALA A 127 0.60 1.54 -17.03
N SER A 128 0.76 0.48 -16.24
CA SER A 128 -0.31 -0.21 -15.54
C SER A 128 0.23 -0.82 -14.24
N ALA A 129 -0.65 -1.10 -13.29
CA ALA A 129 -0.33 -1.96 -12.17
C ALA A 129 0.06 -3.33 -12.75
N ALA A 130 1.34 -3.70 -12.66
CA ALA A 130 1.73 -5.10 -12.82
C ALA A 130 0.91 -5.90 -11.80
N ALA A 131 0.38 -7.06 -12.21
CA ALA A 131 -0.30 -7.97 -11.29
C ALA A 131 0.53 -8.06 -10.01
N ALA A 132 -0.11 -7.79 -8.86
CA ALA A 132 0.56 -7.77 -7.56
C ALA A 132 1.49 -8.98 -7.47
N PRO A 133 2.72 -8.84 -6.93
CA PRO A 133 3.57 -10.00 -6.70
C PRO A 133 2.73 -11.06 -5.99
N PRO A 134 2.84 -12.35 -6.36
CA PRO A 134 2.07 -13.40 -5.71
C PRO A 134 2.31 -13.23 -4.21
N SER A 135 1.22 -12.93 -3.50
CA SER A 135 1.24 -12.89 -2.05
C SER A 135 1.99 -14.13 -1.56
N PRO A 136 2.89 -14.04 -0.57
CA PRO A 136 3.50 -15.22 0.02
C PRO A 136 2.39 -16.24 0.27
N ALA A 137 2.65 -17.49 -0.15
CA ALA A 137 1.65 -18.54 -0.29
C ALA A 137 0.60 -18.44 0.82
N ALA A 138 -0.64 -18.16 0.41
CA ALA A 138 -1.76 -18.05 1.33
C ALA A 138 -1.78 -19.32 2.17
N THR A 139 -1.56 -19.18 3.48
CA THR A 139 -2.09 -20.15 4.42
C THR A 139 -3.59 -20.18 4.17
N THR A 140 -4.12 -21.35 3.89
CA THR A 140 -5.48 -21.59 3.40
C THR A 140 -6.46 -20.65 4.11
N PRO A 141 -7.15 -19.75 3.39
CA PRO A 141 -8.02 -18.77 4.02
C PRO A 141 -9.07 -19.50 4.84
N ALA A 142 -9.09 -19.25 6.15
CA ALA A 142 -10.17 -19.70 7.00
C ALA A 142 -11.40 -18.88 6.60
N GLN A 143 -12.36 -19.53 5.95
CA GLN A 143 -13.64 -18.92 5.60
C GLN A 143 -14.51 -18.90 6.86
N VAL A 144 -14.83 -17.70 7.35
CA VAL A 144 -15.76 -17.53 8.48
C VAL A 144 -17.10 -17.11 7.91
N ASN A 145 -18.12 -17.94 8.13
CA ASN A 145 -19.50 -17.59 7.80
C ASN A 145 -20.01 -16.61 8.85
N LEU A 146 -20.29 -15.38 8.42
CA LEU A 146 -20.89 -14.36 9.27
C LEU A 146 -22.40 -14.36 9.03
N ALA A 147 -23.18 -14.00 10.05
CA ALA A 147 -24.63 -13.93 9.94
C ALA A 147 -25.07 -12.98 8.80
N GLY A 148 -26.08 -13.38 8.02
CA GLY A 148 -26.74 -12.52 7.03
C GLY A 148 -26.20 -12.55 5.59
N ASN A 149 -25.84 -13.72 5.07
CA ASN A 149 -25.28 -13.93 3.71
C ASN A 149 -23.92 -13.25 3.45
N TRP A 150 -23.16 -12.94 4.51
CA TRP A 150 -21.83 -12.38 4.37
C TRP A 150 -20.77 -13.47 4.47
N SER A 151 -19.85 -13.48 3.52
CA SER A 151 -18.62 -14.28 3.56
C SER A 151 -17.44 -13.40 3.92
N ALA A 152 -16.61 -13.84 4.87
CA ALA A 152 -15.36 -13.19 5.21
C ALA A 152 -14.18 -14.02 4.69
N THR A 153 -13.28 -13.39 3.93
CA THR A 153 -11.96 -13.93 3.64
C THR A 153 -10.95 -13.31 4.60
N LEU A 154 -10.36 -14.12 5.47
CA LEU A 154 -9.33 -13.68 6.40
C LEU A 154 -7.94 -13.81 5.75
N THR A 155 -7.15 -12.75 5.81
CA THR A 155 -5.77 -12.68 5.34
C THR A 155 -4.87 -12.05 6.41
N ASN A 156 -3.56 -12.25 6.30
CA ASN A 156 -2.57 -11.65 7.21
C ASN A 156 -2.84 -11.94 8.70
N CYS A 157 -3.23 -13.18 9.02
CA CYS A 157 -3.53 -13.60 10.39
C CYS A 157 -2.26 -13.75 11.24
N ARG A 158 -2.28 -13.21 12.46
CA ARG A 158 -1.25 -13.39 13.49
C ARG A 158 -1.89 -13.76 14.82
N GLN A 159 -1.30 -14.73 15.52
CA GLN A 159 -1.64 -14.99 16.92
C GLN A 159 -1.03 -13.91 17.83
N THR A 160 -1.86 -13.22 18.61
CA THR A 160 -1.44 -12.15 19.53
C THR A 160 -1.33 -12.62 20.97
N SER A 161 -2.10 -13.63 21.37
CA SER A 161 -2.02 -14.32 22.65
C SER A 161 -2.51 -15.78 22.51
N PRO A 162 -2.34 -16.67 23.51
CA PRO A 162 -2.91 -18.02 23.46
C PRO A 162 -4.42 -17.94 23.17
N GLY A 163 -4.84 -18.53 22.04
CA GLY A 163 -6.24 -18.54 21.61
C GLY A 163 -6.77 -17.27 20.91
N VAL A 164 -5.96 -16.22 20.73
CA VAL A 164 -6.40 -14.99 20.04
C VAL A 164 -5.61 -14.79 18.75
N VAL A 165 -6.33 -14.78 17.62
CA VAL A 165 -5.79 -14.55 16.28
C VAL A 165 -6.42 -13.27 15.71
N VAL A 166 -5.56 -12.36 15.25
CA VAL A 166 -5.95 -11.12 14.60
C VAL A 166 -5.66 -11.24 13.11
N CYS A 167 -6.67 -11.01 12.27
CA CYS A 167 -6.58 -11.08 10.82
C CYS A 167 -7.14 -9.81 10.18
N THR A 168 -6.74 -9.55 8.93
CA THR A 168 -7.48 -8.64 8.05
C THR A 168 -8.66 -9.41 7.45
N ALA A 169 -9.87 -8.86 7.49
CA ALA A 169 -11.07 -9.50 6.95
C ALA A 169 -11.61 -8.74 5.74
N THR A 170 -11.76 -9.42 4.61
CA THR A 170 -12.47 -8.91 3.44
C THR A 170 -13.87 -9.50 3.42
N LEU A 171 -14.89 -8.65 3.50
CA LEU A 171 -16.31 -9.04 3.52
C LEU A 171 -16.90 -9.01 2.10
N LYS A 172 -17.67 -10.04 1.74
CA LYS A 172 -18.47 -10.11 0.51
C LYS A 172 -19.89 -10.52 0.85
N LYS A 173 -20.86 -9.92 0.15
CA LYS A 173 -22.28 -10.26 0.22
C LYS A 173 -22.70 -11.03 -1.03
#